data_AF-A0A9C6XW16-F1
#
_entry.id   AF-A0A9C6XW16-F1
#
_cell.length_a   1.000
_cell.length_b   1.000
_cell.length_c   1.000
_cell.angle_alpha   90.00
_cell.angle_beta   90.00
_cell.angle_gamma   90.00
#
_symmetry.space_group_name_H-M   'P 1'
#
loop_
_entity.id
_entity.type
_entity.pdbx_description
1 polymer ?
#
loop_
_entity_poly.entity_id
_entity_poly.type
_entity_poly.pdbx_seq_one_letter_code
_entity_poly.pdbx_strand_id
1 'polypeptide(L)'
;MEDEGNHGNDETRCFILSTLAAHQLNRAACLLCGGLMAVFDRYPLVDGTFFLTPKKHSAACLPTKVEGKMQYLSAVCMGCMDNKRTLCRFCGVPWDGSSLVLGTMYSYDIFAAVPCCQERSKCNSCKKPLLSVFQRLNYYSDYSQDVACPHCGVTDHHFIKSLQGTYQSQP
;
A
#
# COMPACT_ATOMS: atom_id res chain seq x y z
N MET A 1 -26.02 7.85 25.52
CA MET A 1 -25.56 8.59 24.33
C MET A 1 -24.37 7.82 23.82
N GLU A 2 -24.64 6.76 23.07
CA GLU A 2 -23.66 5.78 22.59
C GLU A 2 -24.08 5.43 21.16
N ASP A 3 -23.11 5.37 20.24
CA ASP A 3 -23.20 4.90 18.83
C ASP A 3 -22.92 5.91 17.70
N GLU A 4 -21.98 6.84 17.92
CA GLU A 4 -21.31 7.56 16.81
C GLU A 4 -20.03 6.84 16.31
N GLY A 5 -19.68 5.69 16.90
CA GLY A 5 -18.43 4.97 16.62
C GLY A 5 -18.46 4.01 15.43
N ASN A 6 -19.63 3.70 14.86
CA ASN A 6 -19.79 2.61 13.89
C ASN A 6 -19.82 3.07 12.42
N HIS A 7 -20.14 4.34 12.14
CA HIS A 7 -20.41 4.82 10.77
C HIS A 7 -19.19 4.74 9.84
N GLY A 8 -18.02 5.25 10.26
CA GLY A 8 -16.82 5.27 9.40
C GLY A 8 -16.24 3.89 9.07
N ASN A 9 -16.43 2.92 9.97
CA ASN A 9 -16.01 1.54 9.73
C ASN A 9 -16.93 0.85 8.71
N ASP A 10 -18.22 1.19 8.72
CA ASP A 10 -19.19 0.63 7.78
C ASP A 10 -19.03 1.21 6.37
N GLU A 11 -18.68 2.50 6.24
CA GLU A 11 -18.35 3.11 4.94
C GLU A 11 -17.15 2.43 4.28
N THR A 12 -16.07 2.22 5.04
CA THR A 12 -14.86 1.54 4.55
C THR A 12 -15.17 0.11 4.11
N ARG A 13 -15.97 -0.61 4.89
CA ARG A 13 -16.45 -1.96 4.57
C ARG A 13 -17.26 -1.96 3.29
N CYS A 14 -18.25 -1.08 3.19
CA CYS A 14 -19.12 -0.96 2.03
C CYS A 14 -18.32 -0.62 0.78
N PHE A 15 -17.32 0.27 0.88
CA PHE A 15 -16.44 0.62 -0.23
C PHE A 15 -15.64 -0.59 -0.74
N ILE A 16 -15.00 -1.35 0.16
CA ILE A 16 -14.21 -2.53 -0.21
C ILE A 16 -15.09 -3.60 -0.86
N LEU A 17 -16.21 -3.94 -0.21
CA LEU A 17 -17.11 -4.98 -0.70
C LEU A 17 -17.75 -4.60 -2.04
N SER A 18 -18.14 -3.33 -2.21
CA SER A 18 -18.69 -2.83 -3.48
C SER A 18 -17.65 -2.83 -4.59
N THR A 19 -16.40 -2.48 -4.28
CA THR A 19 -15.29 -2.54 -5.25
C THR A 19 -15.05 -3.98 -5.70
N LEU A 20 -14.98 -4.93 -4.77
CA LEU A 20 -14.79 -6.36 -5.08
C LEU A 20 -15.97 -6.92 -5.89
N ALA A 21 -17.20 -6.59 -5.51
CA ALA A 21 -18.41 -7.01 -6.22
C ALA A 21 -18.45 -6.47 -7.65
N ALA A 22 -18.06 -5.20 -7.86
CA ALA A 22 -17.97 -4.61 -9.21
C ALA A 22 -16.96 -5.34 -10.12
N HIS A 23 -15.93 -5.96 -9.53
CA HIS A 23 -14.95 -6.79 -10.23
C HIS A 23 -15.28 -8.29 -10.19
N GLN A 24 -16.44 -8.69 -9.64
CA GLN A 24 -16.88 -10.09 -9.49
C GLN A 24 -15.91 -10.98 -8.71
N LEU A 25 -15.28 -10.41 -7.66
CA LEU A 25 -14.31 -11.11 -6.83
C LEU A 25 -14.84 -11.34 -5.42
N ASN A 26 -14.55 -12.53 -4.87
CA ASN A 26 -14.77 -12.89 -3.46
C ASN A 26 -13.47 -13.22 -2.72
N ARG A 27 -12.32 -12.99 -3.39
CA ARG A 27 -10.98 -13.22 -2.88
C ARG A 27 -10.08 -12.06 -3.26
N ALA A 28 -9.11 -11.75 -2.41
CA ALA A 28 -8.08 -10.76 -2.66
C ALA A 28 -6.71 -11.44 -2.69
N ALA A 29 -5.88 -11.15 -3.69
CA ALA A 29 -4.52 -11.69 -3.74
C ALA A 29 -3.56 -10.79 -2.95
N CYS A 30 -2.70 -11.40 -2.13
CA CYS A 30 -1.60 -10.69 -1.48
C CYS A 30 -0.59 -10.21 -2.52
N LEU A 31 -0.23 -8.92 -2.51
CA LEU A 31 0.73 -8.36 -3.46
C LEU A 31 2.16 -8.89 -3.33
N LEU A 32 2.52 -9.48 -2.18
CA LEU A 32 3.86 -10.00 -1.95
C LEU A 32 4.01 -11.47 -2.33
N CYS A 33 3.10 -12.33 -1.88
CA CYS A 33 3.20 -13.77 -2.13
C CYS A 33 2.21 -14.31 -3.18
N GLY A 34 1.27 -13.49 -3.67
CA GLY A 34 0.21 -13.92 -4.58
C GLY A 34 -0.88 -14.79 -3.93
N GLY A 35 -0.73 -15.15 -2.65
CA GLY A 35 -1.69 -15.98 -1.92
C GLY A 35 -3.08 -15.34 -1.89
N LEU A 36 -4.11 -16.15 -2.19
CA LEU A 36 -5.50 -15.72 -2.22
C LEU A 36 -6.11 -15.78 -0.81
N MET A 37 -6.59 -14.63 -0.33
CA MET A 37 -7.32 -14.48 0.92
C MET A 37 -8.82 -14.47 0.66
N ALA A 38 -9.60 -15.16 1.48
CA ALA A 38 -11.05 -15.04 1.47
C ALA A 38 -11.45 -13.62 1.91
N VAL A 39 -12.51 -13.08 1.31
CA VAL A 39 -13.11 -11.82 1.74
C VAL A 39 -14.35 -12.13 2.57
N PHE A 40 -14.40 -11.62 3.79
CA PHE A 40 -15.51 -11.75 4.71
C PHE A 40 -16.44 -10.53 4.63
N ASP A 41 -17.71 -10.73 4.98
CA ASP A 41 -18.74 -9.68 5.02
C ASP A 41 -18.70 -8.83 6.30
N ARG A 42 -17.97 -9.32 7.31
CA ARG A 42 -17.73 -8.68 8.62
C ARG A 42 -16.23 -8.56 8.89
N TYR A 43 -15.87 -7.65 9.78
CA TYR A 43 -14.49 -7.48 10.20
C TYR A 43 -13.96 -8.70 10.97
N PRO A 44 -12.68 -9.09 10.76
CA PRO A 44 -11.75 -8.57 9.77
C PRO A 44 -12.15 -8.99 8.33
N LEU A 45 -12.07 -8.07 7.37
CA LEU A 45 -12.54 -8.36 6.00
C LEU A 45 -11.64 -9.34 5.23
N VAL A 46 -10.37 -9.45 5.62
CA VAL A 46 -9.39 -10.41 5.10
C VAL A 46 -8.41 -10.77 6.21
N ASP A 47 -7.75 -11.93 6.09
CA ASP A 47 -6.59 -12.31 6.91
C ASP A 47 -5.34 -11.52 6.49
N GLY A 48 -5.42 -10.20 6.61
CA GLY A 48 -4.47 -9.24 6.06
C GLY A 48 -4.95 -7.81 6.24
N THR A 49 -4.44 -6.89 5.43
CA THR A 49 -4.95 -5.51 5.33
C THR A 49 -5.17 -5.13 3.89
N PHE A 50 -6.17 -4.29 3.64
CA PHE A 50 -6.30 -3.55 2.40
C PHE A 50 -5.53 -2.23 2.47
N PHE A 51 -5.22 -1.68 1.31
CA PHE A 51 -4.76 -0.30 1.17
C PHE A 51 -5.05 0.23 -0.24
N LEU A 52 -5.11 1.55 -0.34
CA LEU A 52 -5.20 2.28 -1.61
C LEU A 52 -3.82 2.76 -2.03
N THR A 53 -3.53 2.63 -3.32
CA THR A 53 -2.32 3.20 -3.91
C THR A 53 -2.66 3.83 -5.27
N PRO A 54 -2.06 4.98 -5.62
CA PRO A 54 -2.31 5.62 -6.90
C PRO A 54 -1.57 4.92 -8.06
N LYS A 55 -0.64 4.00 -7.79
CA LYS A 55 0.05 3.21 -8.82
C LYS A 55 -0.31 1.73 -8.75
N LYS A 56 -0.56 1.16 -9.93
CA LYS A 56 -0.81 -0.28 -10.07
C LYS A 56 0.47 -1.08 -9.83
N HIS A 57 0.56 -1.80 -8.72
CA HIS A 57 1.71 -2.67 -8.42
C HIS A 57 1.69 -4.00 -9.17
N SER A 58 0.50 -4.56 -9.40
CA SER A 58 0.33 -5.83 -10.12
C SER A 58 -1.04 -5.91 -10.78
N ALA A 59 -1.27 -6.97 -11.57
CA ALA A 59 -2.58 -7.26 -12.15
C ALA A 59 -3.67 -7.52 -11.10
N ALA A 60 -3.31 -7.92 -9.88
CA ALA A 60 -4.25 -8.18 -8.79
C ALA A 60 -4.81 -6.91 -8.12
N CYS A 61 -4.20 -5.75 -8.38
CA CYS A 61 -4.69 -4.46 -7.92
C CYS A 61 -6.00 -4.08 -8.63
N LEU A 62 -7.05 -3.80 -7.87
CA LEU A 62 -8.38 -3.49 -8.40
C LEU A 62 -8.53 -1.99 -8.63
N PRO A 63 -8.76 -1.53 -9.87
CA PRO A 63 -8.97 -0.12 -10.13
C PRO A 63 -10.27 0.35 -9.48
N THR A 64 -10.22 1.52 -8.86
CA THR A 64 -11.36 2.18 -8.21
C THR A 64 -11.19 3.70 -8.30
N LYS A 65 -12.26 4.45 -8.02
CA LYS A 65 -12.22 5.91 -7.96
C LYS A 65 -12.53 6.36 -6.54
N VAL A 66 -11.63 7.18 -5.97
CA VAL A 66 -11.80 7.79 -4.65
C VAL A 66 -11.63 9.29 -4.83
N GLU A 67 -12.64 10.07 -4.47
CA GLU A 67 -12.65 11.54 -4.64
C GLU A 67 -12.32 11.98 -6.08
N GLY A 68 -12.82 11.24 -7.08
CA GLY A 68 -12.57 11.51 -8.50
C GLY A 68 -11.19 11.10 -9.01
N LYS A 69 -10.27 10.67 -8.14
CA LYS A 69 -8.93 10.19 -8.51
C LYS A 69 -8.93 8.67 -8.72
N MET A 70 -8.23 8.23 -9.76
CA MET A 70 -7.96 6.80 -9.97
C MET A 70 -7.06 6.30 -8.84
N GLN A 71 -7.47 5.21 -8.20
CA GLN A 71 -6.73 4.51 -7.17
C GLN A 71 -6.80 3.01 -7.44
N TYR A 72 -5.96 2.25 -6.74
CA TYR A 72 -5.96 0.81 -6.81
C TYR A 72 -6.11 0.21 -5.42
N LEU A 73 -7.22 -0.50 -5.21
CA LEU A 73 -7.44 -1.30 -4.01
C LEU A 73 -6.53 -2.54 -4.08
N SER A 74 -5.71 -2.69 -3.05
CA SER A 74 -4.65 -3.68 -2.95
C SER A 74 -4.67 -4.35 -1.58
N ALA A 75 -4.10 -5.55 -1.46
CA ALA A 75 -4.09 -6.29 -0.21
C ALA A 75 -2.74 -6.94 0.08
N VAL A 76 -2.43 -7.12 1.37
CA VAL A 76 -1.29 -7.90 1.87
C VAL A 76 -1.77 -8.83 2.97
N CYS A 77 -1.40 -10.11 2.90
CA CYS A 77 -1.79 -11.10 3.91
C CYS A 77 -1.00 -10.94 5.21
N MET A 78 -1.61 -11.38 6.31
CA MET A 78 -1.00 -11.41 7.64
C MET A 78 0.37 -12.08 7.63
N GLY A 79 0.50 -13.21 6.92
CA GLY A 79 1.77 -13.91 6.80
C GLY A 79 2.88 -13.07 6.17
N CYS A 80 2.60 -12.20 5.20
CA CYS A 80 3.62 -11.33 4.62
C CYS A 80 3.92 -10.10 5.48
N MET A 81 2.98 -9.67 6.33
CA MET A 81 3.20 -8.59 7.29
C MET A 81 4.06 -9.05 8.48
N ASP A 82 3.85 -10.28 8.95
CA ASP A 82 4.49 -10.81 10.16
C ASP A 82 5.82 -11.52 9.87
N ASN A 83 5.89 -12.35 8.82
CA ASN A 83 7.04 -13.24 8.64
C ASN A 83 8.34 -12.56 8.18
N LYS A 84 8.35 -11.24 7.91
CA LYS A 84 9.53 -10.45 7.49
C LYS A 84 10.38 -11.11 6.37
N ARG A 85 9.78 -12.00 5.57
CA ARG A 85 10.45 -12.73 4.48
C ARG A 85 10.67 -11.86 3.24
N THR A 86 10.01 -10.71 3.17
CA THR A 86 10.13 -9.78 2.06
C THR A 86 11.27 -8.82 2.34
N LEU A 87 12.42 -9.02 1.71
CA LEU A 87 13.62 -8.23 1.92
C LEU A 87 13.74 -7.14 0.86
N CYS A 88 14.19 -5.95 1.26
CA CYS A 88 14.56 -4.93 0.30
C CYS A 88 15.81 -5.37 -0.48
N ARG A 89 15.74 -5.35 -1.82
CA ARG A 89 16.85 -5.72 -2.71
C ARG A 89 18.10 -4.83 -2.56
N PHE A 90 17.94 -3.63 -2.00
CA PHE A 90 19.02 -2.64 -1.92
C PHE A 90 19.75 -2.64 -0.58
N CYS A 91 19.03 -2.76 0.53
CA CYS A 91 19.64 -2.73 1.87
C CYS A 91 19.48 -4.03 2.66
N GLY A 92 18.77 -5.03 2.13
CA GLY A 92 18.51 -6.31 2.81
C GLY A 92 17.54 -6.22 3.98
N VAL A 93 17.14 -5.02 4.40
CA VAL A 93 16.20 -4.82 5.52
C VAL A 93 14.84 -5.43 5.15
N PRO A 94 14.26 -6.28 6.01
CA PRO A 94 12.90 -6.77 5.84
C PRO A 94 11.87 -5.64 5.78
N TRP A 95 10.88 -5.78 4.91
CA TRP A 95 9.68 -4.96 5.00
C TRP A 95 8.95 -5.29 6.29
N ASP A 96 8.61 -4.24 7.05
CA ASP A 96 7.94 -4.36 8.34
C ASP A 96 6.49 -3.88 8.23
N GLY A 97 5.57 -4.84 8.22
CA GLY A 97 4.13 -4.59 8.23
C GLY A 97 3.49 -4.76 9.61
N SER A 98 4.26 -5.01 10.67
CA SER A 98 3.72 -5.43 11.97
C SER A 98 2.88 -4.37 12.68
N SER A 99 3.03 -3.09 12.29
CA SER A 99 2.22 -1.98 12.82
C SER A 99 0.88 -1.80 12.09
N LEU A 100 0.63 -2.56 11.02
CA LEU A 100 -0.60 -2.46 10.24
C LEU A 100 -1.72 -3.25 10.93
N VAL A 101 -2.89 -2.63 11.02
CA VAL A 101 -4.09 -3.22 11.62
C VAL A 101 -4.68 -4.23 10.64
N LEU A 102 -5.10 -5.38 11.17
CA LEU A 102 -5.75 -6.42 10.38
C LEU A 102 -7.19 -6.07 10.06
N GLY A 103 -7.65 -6.50 8.89
CA GLY A 103 -9.03 -6.40 8.46
C GLY A 103 -9.49 -5.01 8.06
N THR A 104 -8.63 -3.98 8.10
CA THR A 104 -8.96 -2.59 7.74
C THR A 104 -8.43 -2.20 6.35
N MET A 105 -8.56 -0.92 6.00
CA MET A 105 -8.00 -0.31 4.80
C MET A 105 -7.21 0.96 5.12
N TYR A 106 -6.02 1.09 4.55
CA TYR A 106 -5.27 2.35 4.56
C TYR A 106 -5.53 3.16 3.28
N SER A 107 -5.66 4.48 3.39
CA SER A 107 -5.86 5.39 2.24
C SER A 107 -4.55 5.81 1.55
N TYR A 108 -3.44 5.10 1.82
CA TYR A 108 -2.11 5.38 1.30
C TYR A 108 -1.34 4.10 0.99
N ASP A 109 -0.31 4.22 0.16
CA ASP A 109 0.59 3.12 -0.19
C ASP A 109 1.45 2.71 1.00
N ILE A 110 1.09 1.59 1.61
CA ILE A 110 1.75 1.06 2.82
C ILE A 110 3.20 0.66 2.57
N PHE A 111 3.61 0.38 1.32
CA PHE A 111 5.01 0.09 1.03
C PHE A 111 5.83 1.37 0.98
N ALA A 112 5.31 2.42 0.35
CA ALA A 112 5.96 3.72 0.25
C ALA A 112 6.11 4.41 1.61
N ALA A 113 5.12 4.24 2.50
CA ALA A 113 5.06 4.84 3.83
C ALA A 113 6.18 4.39 4.81
N VAL A 114 6.85 3.27 4.53
CA VAL A 114 7.95 2.73 5.35
C VAL A 114 9.24 2.58 4.53
N PRO A 115 9.89 3.68 4.11
CA PRO A 115 11.13 3.61 3.35
C PRO A 115 12.29 3.11 4.23
N CYS A 116 12.94 2.02 3.83
CA CYS A 116 14.06 1.42 4.57
C CYS A 116 15.46 1.94 4.14
N CYS A 117 15.58 2.60 2.99
CA CYS A 117 16.84 3.12 2.47
C CYS A 117 16.63 4.25 1.45
N GLN A 118 17.71 4.95 1.08
CA GLN A 118 17.63 6.11 0.17
C GLN A 118 17.18 5.74 -1.25
N GLU A 119 17.33 4.48 -1.69
CA GLU A 119 16.77 4.01 -2.96
C GLU A 119 15.24 4.18 -3.02
N ARG A 120 14.58 4.12 -1.86
CA ARG A 120 13.14 4.32 -1.72
C ARG A 120 12.70 5.77 -1.89
N SER A 121 13.61 6.73 -1.74
CA SER A 121 13.34 8.17 -1.81
C SER A 121 13.99 8.87 -3.00
N LYS A 122 14.41 8.13 -4.04
CA LYS A 122 14.93 8.72 -5.29
C LYS A 122 13.83 9.16 -6.24
N CYS A 123 14.09 10.17 -7.06
CA CYS A 123 13.24 10.50 -8.19
C CYS A 123 13.13 9.31 -9.17
N ASN A 124 11.93 9.06 -9.70
CA ASN A 124 11.74 8.00 -10.69
C ASN A 124 12.39 8.31 -12.04
N SER A 125 12.59 9.60 -12.37
CA SER A 125 13.24 10.05 -13.61
C SER A 125 14.77 10.18 -13.42
N CYS A 126 15.25 11.21 -12.72
CA CYS A 126 16.69 11.51 -12.63
C CYS A 126 17.48 10.69 -11.60
N LYS A 127 16.81 9.82 -10.82
CA LYS A 127 17.40 8.97 -9.77
C LYS A 127 18.12 9.71 -8.63
N LYS A 128 18.07 11.05 -8.57
CA LYS A 128 18.60 11.82 -7.45
C LYS A 128 17.68 11.69 -6.22
N PRO A 129 18.23 11.68 -4.99
CA PRO A 129 17.44 11.59 -3.77
C PRO A 129 16.56 12.84 -3.58
N LEU A 130 15.32 12.61 -3.13
CA LEU A 130 14.32 13.64 -2.83
C LEU A 130 14.31 14.03 -1.36
N LEU A 131 14.68 13.10 -0.48
CA LEU A 131 14.81 13.31 0.95
C LEU A 131 16.25 13.06 1.37
N SER A 132 16.73 13.81 2.36
CA SER A 132 17.98 13.48 3.05
C SER A 132 17.83 12.18 3.85
N VAL A 133 18.94 11.54 4.22
CA VAL A 133 18.95 10.20 4.84
C VAL A 133 18.12 10.12 6.13
N PHE A 134 18.07 11.21 6.90
CA PHE A 134 17.35 11.26 8.18
C PHE A 134 15.98 11.94 8.09
N GLN A 135 15.64 12.50 6.92
CA GLN A 135 14.38 13.19 6.74
C GLN A 135 13.27 12.20 6.41
N ARG A 136 12.20 12.25 7.20
CA ARG A 136 10.94 11.57 6.93
C ARG A 136 9.87 12.60 6.67
N LEU A 137 8.87 12.22 5.88
CA LEU A 137 7.64 13.00 5.79
C LEU A 137 6.84 12.85 7.09
N ASN A 138 6.03 13.86 7.39
CA ASN A 138 5.28 13.92 8.65
C ASN A 138 4.11 12.94 8.67
N TYR A 139 3.49 12.71 7.51
CA TYR A 139 2.33 11.83 7.38
C TYR A 139 2.62 10.67 6.44
N TYR A 140 2.11 9.48 6.76
CA TYR A 140 2.24 8.31 5.88
C TYR A 140 1.60 8.53 4.50
N SER A 141 0.51 9.30 4.45
CA SER A 141 -0.17 9.67 3.21
C SER A 141 0.67 10.56 2.29
N ASP A 142 1.65 11.31 2.81
CA ASP A 142 2.53 12.18 2.00
C ASP A 142 3.40 11.34 1.05
N TYR A 143 3.75 10.11 1.43
CA TYR A 143 4.51 9.20 0.56
C TYR A 143 3.71 8.72 -0.66
N SER A 144 2.39 8.92 -0.66
CA SER A 144 1.53 8.57 -1.80
C SER A 144 1.19 9.76 -2.69
N GLN A 145 1.64 10.97 -2.35
CA GLN A 145 1.34 12.16 -3.15
C GLN A 145 2.22 12.26 -4.39
N ASP A 146 1.72 12.99 -5.38
CA ASP A 146 2.53 13.49 -6.49
C ASP A 146 3.35 14.68 -6.01
N VAL A 147 4.67 14.62 -6.20
CA VAL A 147 5.58 15.70 -5.82
C VAL A 147 6.52 16.03 -6.97
N ALA A 148 6.79 17.31 -7.18
CA ALA A 148 7.77 17.75 -8.18
C ALA A 148 9.19 17.45 -7.68
N CYS A 149 10.01 16.81 -8.53
CA CYS A 149 11.41 16.60 -8.22
C CYS A 149 12.17 17.94 -8.19
N PRO A 150 12.87 18.30 -7.10
CA PRO A 150 13.62 19.55 -7.02
C PRO A 150 14.83 19.59 -7.96
N HIS A 151 15.23 18.45 -8.53
CA HIS A 151 16.40 18.34 -9.41
C HIS A 151 16.07 18.35 -10.89
N CYS A 152 14.91 17.82 -11.30
CA CYS A 152 14.54 17.69 -12.72
C CYS A 152 13.13 18.17 -13.05
N GLY A 153 12.37 18.68 -12.08
CA GLY A 153 11.04 19.28 -12.26
C GLY A 153 9.90 18.30 -12.56
N VAL A 154 10.18 17.02 -12.80
CA VAL A 154 9.16 15.99 -13.06
C VAL A 154 8.30 15.79 -11.82
N THR A 155 6.98 15.89 -11.98
CA THR A 155 5.97 15.55 -10.96
C THR A 155 5.52 14.10 -11.15
N ASP A 156 5.63 13.29 -10.09
CA ASP A 156 5.19 11.89 -10.08
C ASP A 156 5.14 11.36 -8.63
N HIS A 157 4.49 10.21 -8.41
CA HIS A 157 4.54 9.45 -7.16
C HIS A 157 5.92 8.81 -6.98
N HIS A 158 6.88 9.61 -6.56
CA HIS A 158 8.27 9.19 -6.52
C HIS A 158 8.58 8.15 -5.44
N PHE A 159 7.90 8.17 -4.30
CA PHE A 159 8.15 7.23 -3.20
C PHE A 159 7.53 5.85 -3.42
N ILE A 160 6.55 5.76 -4.34
CA ILE A 160 5.95 4.49 -4.74
C ILE A 160 6.86 3.82 -5.78
N LYS A 161 7.58 2.80 -5.32
CA LYS A 161 8.50 2.00 -6.12
C LYS A 161 7.85 0.69 -6.57
N SER A 162 8.30 0.16 -7.70
CA SER A 162 7.90 -1.19 -8.14
C SER A 162 8.21 -2.21 -7.04
N LEU A 163 7.22 -2.97 -6.59
CA LEU A 163 7.44 -4.00 -5.56
C LEU A 163 8.42 -5.07 -6.06
N GLN A 164 8.26 -5.53 -7.30
CA GLN A 164 9.15 -6.53 -7.89
C GLN A 164 10.61 -6.04 -7.96
N GLY A 165 10.81 -4.77 -8.30
CA GLY A 165 12.14 -4.15 -8.36
C GLY A 165 12.71 -3.73 -6.99
N THR A 166 11.87 -3.65 -5.95
CA THR A 166 12.27 -3.18 -4.61
C THR A 166 12.46 -4.33 -3.64
N TYR A 167 11.65 -5.37 -3.76
CA TYR A 167 11.56 -6.44 -2.79
C TYR A 167 11.78 -7.80 -3.45
N GLN A 168 12.25 -8.74 -2.64
CA GLN A 168 12.34 -10.15 -2.98
C GLN A 168 11.92 -10.99 -1.77
N SER A 169 11.23 -12.10 -2.03
CA SER A 169 10.99 -13.10 -1.00
C SER A 169 12.29 -13.83 -0.69
N GLN A 170 12.60 -13.98 0.60
CA GLN A 170 13.63 -14.89 1.06
C GLN A 170 13.21 -16.32 0.69
N PRO A 171 14.11 -17.13 0.11
CA PRO A 171 13.83 -18.52 -0.23
C PRO A 171 13.46 -19.36 1.00
#